data_AF-A0A353GYU2-F1
#
_entry.id   AF-A0A353GYU2-F1
#
_cell.length_a   1.000
_cell.length_b   1.000
_cell.length_c   1.000
_cell.angle_alpha   90.00
_cell.angle_beta   90.00
_cell.angle_gamma   90.00
#
_symmetry.space_group_name_H-M   'P 1'
#
loop_
_entity.id
_entity.type
_entity.pdbx_description
1 polymer ?
#
loop_
_entity_poly.entity_id
_entity_poly.type
_entity_poly.pdbx_seq_one_letter_code
_entity_poly.pdbx_strand_id
1 'polypeptide(L)'
;MIRNGVDIIMTAHVTFPAIDDRQGVPATLSYQCLTGLLRDKMGFRGVIITDAFSMKAITDHFGDKEAAAMAIKAGADIVLMPQNMDETFSYILEQVKSGEISEARIDDSVRRILALKIKSGIIGGHTGFSLGVERRAMKIVGGKKHALIRRVVAERAVTLIKNQDGVLPFRLEDRRRIVFFAPSQAGTDQVKKVLDELTEQAGLREVMICGFNYDGQDALNAEQADAVTQGDFVLLFTRTVNPGDLAPGSSIMSKFVGALISSAAASGKKLAAVAVRNPYDIQSLIGVPAYLAVYSDWNGGGVAAAVNVIFGKLNPHGKLPVSILDDSGTVIYANGYGLSYPTELESNKTGKR
;
A
#
# COMPACT_ATOMS: atom_id res chain seq x y z
N MET A 1 -1.63 15.82 13.94
CA MET A 1 -2.96 15.17 13.86
C MET A 1 -3.84 15.53 15.05
N ILE A 2 -3.47 15.20 16.30
CA ILE A 2 -4.28 15.53 17.50
C ILE A 2 -4.59 17.03 17.61
N ARG A 3 -3.57 17.89 17.50
CA ARG A 3 -3.75 19.36 17.49
C ARG A 3 -4.62 19.89 16.34
N ASN A 4 -4.82 19.09 15.29
CA ASN A 4 -5.68 19.44 14.14
C ASN A 4 -7.10 18.85 14.28
N GLY A 5 -7.48 18.36 15.47
CA GLY A 5 -8.85 17.94 15.77
C GLY A 5 -9.23 16.57 15.23
N VAL A 6 -8.31 15.59 15.26
CA VAL A 6 -8.65 14.20 14.93
C VAL A 6 -9.71 13.66 15.89
N ASP A 7 -10.73 13.01 15.36
CA ASP A 7 -11.90 12.57 16.15
C ASP A 7 -11.71 11.23 16.85
N ILE A 8 -10.99 10.31 16.20
CA ILE A 8 -10.80 8.94 16.65
C ILE A 8 -9.33 8.56 16.49
N ILE A 9 -8.78 7.86 17.48
CA ILE A 9 -7.49 7.18 17.38
C ILE A 9 -7.71 5.70 17.66
N MET A 10 -7.25 4.88 16.72
CA MET A 10 -7.21 3.43 16.88
C MET A 10 -5.90 3.04 17.56
N THR A 11 -5.98 2.20 18.59
CA THR A 11 -4.80 1.63 19.25
C THR A 11 -4.20 0.52 18.39
N ALA A 12 -3.00 0.04 18.75
CA ALA A 12 -2.38 -1.12 18.11
C ALA A 12 -2.02 -2.16 19.17
N HIS A 13 -2.15 -3.45 18.83
CA HIS A 13 -1.74 -4.57 19.68
C HIS A 13 -0.21 -4.77 19.65
N VAL A 14 0.54 -3.74 20.02
CA VAL A 14 2.00 -3.68 20.00
C VAL A 14 2.51 -3.33 21.39
N THR A 15 3.56 -4.00 21.86
CA THR A 15 4.20 -3.71 23.15
C THR A 15 5.12 -2.49 23.04
N PHE A 16 5.12 -1.65 24.07
CA PHE A 16 6.01 -0.49 24.17
C PHE A 16 6.76 -0.48 25.51
N PRO A 17 7.81 -1.31 25.67
CA PRO A 17 8.55 -1.44 26.94
C PRO A 17 9.12 -0.12 27.48
N ALA A 18 9.37 0.86 26.60
CA ALA A 18 9.84 2.19 27.00
C ALA A 18 8.75 3.07 27.66
N ILE A 19 7.47 2.69 27.55
CA ILE A 19 6.32 3.39 28.13
C ILE A 19 5.68 2.54 29.23
N ASP A 20 5.51 1.25 28.98
CA ASP A 20 4.98 0.24 29.90
C ASP A 20 5.86 -0.99 29.83
N ASP A 21 6.63 -1.22 30.89
CA ASP A 21 7.64 -2.27 31.01
C ASP A 21 7.06 -3.65 31.36
N ARG A 22 5.74 -3.72 31.60
CA ARG A 22 5.05 -4.99 31.84
C ARG A 22 5.16 -5.88 30.60
N GLN A 23 5.80 -7.03 30.80
CA GLN A 23 6.09 -7.96 29.72
C GLN A 23 4.82 -8.42 29.02
N GLY A 24 4.82 -8.33 27.69
CA GLY A 24 3.73 -8.83 26.84
C GLY A 24 2.45 -7.99 26.85
N VAL A 25 2.38 -6.89 27.62
CA VAL A 25 1.19 -6.03 27.64
C VAL A 25 1.21 -5.08 26.43
N PRO A 26 0.29 -5.20 25.47
CA PRO A 26 0.25 -4.30 24.33
C PRO A 26 -0.32 -2.93 24.73
N ALA A 27 -0.03 -1.89 23.93
CA ALA A 27 -0.52 -0.53 24.14
C ALA A 27 -2.04 -0.46 24.33
N THR A 28 -2.80 -1.28 23.59
CA THR A 28 -4.27 -1.39 23.72
C THR A 28 -4.74 -1.71 25.15
N LEU A 29 -3.95 -2.44 25.93
CA LEU A 29 -4.29 -2.86 27.30
C LEU A 29 -3.51 -2.08 28.38
N SER A 30 -2.74 -1.07 27.97
CA SER A 30 -1.84 -0.32 28.85
C SER A 30 -2.45 1.02 29.25
N TYR A 31 -2.71 1.21 30.55
CA TYR A 31 -3.13 2.51 31.10
C TYR A 31 -2.07 3.59 30.86
N GLN A 32 -0.78 3.23 30.97
CA GLN A 32 0.32 4.16 30.73
C GLN A 32 0.35 4.63 29.27
N CYS A 33 0.02 3.77 28.30
CA CYS A 33 -0.09 4.16 26.90
C CYS A 33 -1.36 4.98 26.63
N LEU A 34 -2.55 4.45 26.95
CA LEU A 34 -3.80 5.07 26.52
C LEU A 34 -4.18 6.28 27.36
N THR A 35 -4.05 6.20 28.68
CA THR A 35 -4.37 7.32 29.55
C THR A 35 -3.14 8.19 29.80
N GLY A 36 -2.07 7.62 30.37
CA GLY A 36 -0.90 8.40 30.77
C GLY A 36 -0.21 9.15 29.64
N LEU A 37 -0.03 8.51 28.47
CA LEU A 37 0.58 9.16 27.31
C LEU A 37 -0.47 9.84 26.43
N LEU A 38 -1.41 9.09 25.86
CA LEU A 38 -2.28 9.61 24.82
C LEU A 38 -3.30 10.64 25.35
N ARG A 39 -3.99 10.35 26.46
CA ARG A 39 -4.91 11.32 27.06
C ARG A 39 -4.15 12.42 27.78
N ASP A 40 -3.29 12.10 28.73
CA ASP A 40 -2.79 13.10 29.66
C ASP A 40 -1.68 13.94 29.03
N LYS A 41 -0.60 13.31 28.54
CA LYS A 41 0.56 14.02 27.97
C LYS A 41 0.29 14.59 26.57
N MET A 42 -0.40 13.85 25.70
CA MET A 42 -0.67 14.28 24.32
C MET A 42 -1.97 15.09 24.19
N GLY A 43 -2.81 15.12 25.24
CA GLY A 43 -4.01 15.93 25.29
C GLY A 43 -5.15 15.43 24.39
N PHE A 44 -5.17 14.15 24.00
CA PHE A 44 -6.25 13.62 23.17
C PHE A 44 -7.56 13.55 23.96
N ARG A 45 -8.64 14.06 23.38
CA ARG A 45 -9.99 14.12 23.99
C ARG A 45 -11.08 13.48 23.13
N GLY A 46 -10.72 12.98 21.94
CA GLY A 46 -11.61 12.22 21.07
C GLY A 46 -11.79 10.78 21.55
N VAL A 47 -12.38 9.95 20.70
CA VAL A 47 -12.66 8.55 21.00
C VAL A 47 -11.39 7.70 20.79
N ILE A 48 -11.03 6.90 21.78
CA ILE A 48 -10.03 5.83 21.63
C ILE A 48 -10.77 4.54 21.28
N ILE A 49 -10.47 3.97 20.12
CA ILE A 49 -11.01 2.67 19.69
C ILE A 49 -9.87 1.65 19.65
N THR A 50 -10.13 0.40 20.03
CA THR A 50 -9.11 -0.64 19.90
C THR A 50 -8.93 -1.08 18.45
N ASP A 51 -7.79 -1.67 18.11
CA ASP A 51 -7.71 -2.56 16.95
C ASP A 51 -8.62 -3.79 17.18
N ALA A 52 -8.81 -4.61 16.15
CA ALA A 52 -9.72 -5.75 16.19
C ALA A 52 -9.28 -6.79 17.24
N PHE A 53 -10.15 -7.04 18.22
CA PHE A 53 -9.90 -8.04 19.28
C PHE A 53 -9.83 -9.48 18.79
N SER A 54 -10.32 -9.74 17.57
CA SER A 54 -10.15 -11.01 16.87
C SER A 54 -8.72 -11.32 16.42
N MET A 55 -7.78 -10.38 16.60
CA MET A 55 -6.38 -10.60 16.26
C MET A 55 -5.68 -11.50 17.29
N LYS A 56 -4.90 -12.45 16.78
CA LYS A 56 -4.16 -13.45 17.58
C LYS A 56 -3.31 -12.87 18.71
N ALA A 57 -2.77 -11.67 18.51
CA ALA A 57 -1.96 -10.95 19.51
C ALA A 57 -2.70 -10.70 20.84
N ILE A 58 -4.04 -10.69 20.85
CA ILE A 58 -4.86 -10.57 22.07
C ILE A 58 -5.44 -11.92 22.49
N THR A 59 -6.03 -12.67 21.56
CA THR A 59 -6.75 -13.92 21.87
C THR A 59 -5.85 -14.99 22.47
N ASP A 60 -4.56 -15.01 22.11
CA ASP A 60 -3.64 -16.07 22.55
C ASP A 60 -3.09 -15.82 23.97
N HIS A 61 -3.30 -14.64 24.55
CA HIS A 61 -2.58 -14.21 25.76
C HIS A 61 -3.44 -13.67 26.92
N PHE A 62 -4.62 -13.09 26.67
CA PHE A 62 -5.33 -12.33 27.71
C PHE A 62 -6.79 -12.73 27.97
N GLY A 63 -7.40 -13.61 27.17
CA GLY A 63 -8.83 -13.90 27.24
C GLY A 63 -9.68 -12.74 26.70
N ASP A 64 -10.73 -13.01 25.91
CA ASP A 64 -11.47 -11.98 25.15
C ASP A 64 -12.12 -10.93 26.07
N LYS A 65 -12.88 -11.39 27.07
CA LYS A 65 -13.61 -10.51 28.01
C LYS A 65 -12.68 -9.80 29.00
N GLU A 66 -11.64 -10.48 29.48
CA GLU A 66 -10.64 -9.91 30.39
C GLU A 66 -9.83 -8.84 29.67
N ALA A 67 -9.39 -9.09 28.44
CA ALA A 67 -8.73 -8.10 27.61
C ALA A 67 -9.63 -6.88 27.35
N ALA A 68 -10.94 -7.09 27.15
CA ALA A 68 -11.87 -5.99 26.89
C ALA A 68 -12.01 -5.11 28.14
N ALA A 69 -12.15 -5.71 29.32
CA ALA A 69 -12.14 -4.97 30.58
C ALA A 69 -10.81 -4.25 30.81
N MET A 70 -9.67 -4.89 30.53
CA MET A 70 -8.34 -4.26 30.61
C MET A 70 -8.23 -3.04 29.68
N ALA A 71 -8.72 -3.13 28.44
CA ALA A 71 -8.72 -2.00 27.51
C ALA A 71 -9.58 -0.82 28.01
N ILE A 72 -10.76 -1.10 28.56
CA ILE A 72 -11.64 -0.07 29.14
C ILE A 72 -10.98 0.60 30.34
N LYS A 73 -10.41 -0.21 31.26
CA LYS A 73 -9.63 0.26 32.41
C LYS A 73 -8.43 1.10 31.95
N ALA A 74 -7.75 0.70 30.88
CA ALA A 74 -6.61 1.41 30.31
C ALA A 74 -6.99 2.78 29.71
N GLY A 75 -8.20 2.92 29.17
CA GLY A 75 -8.66 4.18 28.58
C GLY A 75 -9.31 4.05 27.20
N ALA A 76 -9.51 2.83 26.67
CA ALA A 76 -10.29 2.65 25.45
C ALA A 76 -11.77 3.01 25.68
N ASP A 77 -12.38 3.69 24.71
CA ASP A 77 -13.80 4.06 24.74
C ASP A 77 -14.66 3.07 23.95
N ILE A 78 -14.11 2.48 22.87
CA ILE A 78 -14.77 1.45 22.06
C ILE A 78 -13.85 0.23 21.94
N VAL A 79 -14.35 -0.94 22.31
CA VAL A 79 -13.72 -2.24 22.00
C VAL A 79 -14.24 -2.71 20.64
N LEU A 80 -13.34 -2.85 19.68
CA LEU A 80 -13.66 -3.22 18.31
C LEU A 80 -13.65 -4.75 18.13
N MET A 81 -14.78 -5.29 17.65
CA MET A 81 -14.93 -6.72 17.30
C MET A 81 -14.53 -7.68 18.44
N PRO A 82 -15.15 -7.60 19.63
CA PRO A 82 -14.98 -8.65 20.65
C PRO A 82 -15.44 -10.00 20.06
N GLN A 83 -14.80 -11.10 20.44
CA GLN A 83 -15.15 -12.44 19.94
C GLN A 83 -16.57 -12.84 20.34
N ASN A 84 -16.91 -12.62 21.62
CA ASN A 84 -18.24 -12.89 22.15
C ASN A 84 -18.80 -11.63 22.82
N MET A 85 -19.71 -10.95 22.12
CA MET A 85 -20.30 -9.70 22.60
C MET A 85 -21.10 -9.87 23.89
N ASP A 86 -21.92 -10.92 24.00
CA ASP A 86 -22.81 -11.11 25.16
C ASP A 86 -22.03 -11.46 26.43
N GLU A 87 -21.01 -12.32 26.28
CA GLU A 87 -20.12 -12.67 27.38
C GLU A 87 -19.27 -11.47 27.82
N THR A 88 -18.71 -10.73 26.85
CA THR A 88 -17.92 -9.52 27.12
C THR A 88 -18.76 -8.45 27.82
N PHE A 89 -19.99 -8.21 27.35
CA PHE A 89 -20.90 -7.27 27.98
C PHE A 89 -21.24 -7.67 29.42
N SER A 90 -21.61 -8.93 29.64
CA SER A 90 -21.97 -9.44 30.96
C SER A 90 -20.81 -9.29 31.94
N TYR A 91 -19.59 -9.62 31.50
CA TYR A 91 -18.38 -9.47 32.30
C TYR A 91 -18.07 -8.01 32.63
N ILE A 92 -18.16 -7.09 31.67
CA ILE A 92 -17.95 -5.66 31.92
C ILE A 92 -19.01 -5.13 32.90
N LEU A 93 -20.28 -5.53 32.75
CA LEU A 93 -21.35 -5.14 33.67
C LEU A 93 -21.07 -5.62 35.09
N GLU A 94 -20.58 -6.84 35.28
CA GLU A 94 -20.14 -7.36 36.58
C GLU A 94 -19.01 -6.53 37.16
N GLN A 95 -17.99 -6.20 36.36
CA GLN A 95 -16.87 -5.35 36.79
C GLN A 95 -17.31 -3.94 37.18
N VAL A 96 -18.34 -3.38 36.53
CA VAL A 96 -18.91 -2.09 36.92
C VAL A 96 -19.67 -2.21 38.23
N LYS A 97 -20.51 -3.25 38.39
CA LYS A 97 -21.27 -3.51 39.61
C LYS A 97 -20.38 -3.77 40.83
N SER A 98 -19.23 -4.40 40.63
CA SER A 98 -18.26 -4.64 41.71
C SER A 98 -17.41 -3.41 42.04
N GLY A 99 -17.42 -2.36 41.21
CA GLY A 99 -16.60 -1.16 41.36
C GLY A 99 -15.19 -1.28 40.77
N GLU A 100 -14.83 -2.44 40.21
CA GLU A 100 -13.57 -2.67 39.50
C GLU A 100 -13.39 -1.76 38.27
N ILE A 101 -14.51 -1.41 37.62
CA ILE A 101 -14.58 -0.31 36.65
C ILE A 101 -15.57 0.71 37.21
N SER A 102 -15.12 1.94 37.43
CA SER A 102 -16.03 2.98 37.93
C SER A 102 -17.09 3.35 36.88
N GLU A 103 -18.31 3.64 37.32
CA GLU A 103 -19.37 4.12 36.44
C GLU A 103 -18.96 5.42 35.72
N ALA A 104 -18.26 6.33 36.43
CA ALA A 104 -17.68 7.54 35.86
C ALA A 104 -16.73 7.26 34.66
N ARG A 105 -15.97 6.16 34.71
CA ARG A 105 -15.10 5.77 33.58
C ARG A 105 -15.92 5.39 32.35
N ILE A 106 -17.05 4.71 32.54
CA ILE A 106 -18.00 4.37 31.46
C ILE A 106 -18.68 5.62 30.93
N ASP A 107 -19.18 6.49 31.81
CA ASP A 107 -19.84 7.76 31.44
C ASP A 107 -18.93 8.64 30.60
N ASP A 108 -17.66 8.73 30.96
CA ASP A 108 -16.66 9.47 30.19
C ASP A 108 -16.51 8.93 28.76
N SER A 109 -16.44 7.61 28.60
CA SER A 109 -16.38 6.97 27.28
C SER A 109 -17.65 7.25 26.47
N VAL A 110 -18.81 7.00 27.07
CA VAL A 110 -20.11 7.17 26.43
C VAL A 110 -20.33 8.64 26.04
N ARG A 111 -19.94 9.60 26.87
CA ARG A 111 -20.01 11.03 26.56
C ARG A 111 -19.19 11.38 25.32
N ARG A 112 -17.95 10.85 25.18
CA ARG A 112 -17.12 11.05 23.97
C ARG A 112 -17.77 10.45 22.73
N ILE A 113 -18.31 9.23 22.84
CA ILE A 113 -18.99 8.53 21.75
C ILE A 113 -20.24 9.28 21.30
N LEU A 114 -21.08 9.73 22.24
CA LEU A 114 -22.29 10.49 21.95
C LEU A 114 -21.95 11.85 21.34
N ALA A 115 -20.94 12.56 21.88
CA ALA A 115 -20.45 13.81 21.30
C ALA A 115 -19.97 13.62 19.86
N LEU A 116 -19.24 12.53 19.57
CA LEU A 116 -18.84 12.18 18.20
C LEU A 116 -20.05 11.88 17.30
N LYS A 117 -21.04 11.11 17.77
CA LYS A 117 -22.25 10.80 17.00
C LYS A 117 -23.06 12.06 16.69
N ILE A 118 -23.14 13.01 17.62
CA ILE A 118 -23.76 14.32 17.40
C ILE A 118 -22.95 15.14 16.40
N LYS A 119 -21.63 15.24 16.59
CA LYS A 119 -20.71 15.96 15.67
C LYS A 119 -20.83 15.45 14.23
N SER A 120 -20.96 14.13 14.05
CA SER A 120 -21.10 13.48 12.75
C SER A 120 -22.52 13.52 12.18
N GLY A 121 -23.49 14.11 12.88
CA GLY A 121 -24.89 14.19 12.44
C GLY A 121 -25.65 12.85 12.46
N ILE A 122 -25.12 11.82 13.13
CA ILE A 122 -25.80 10.54 13.31
C ILE A 122 -26.95 10.68 14.31
N ILE A 123 -26.72 11.45 15.38
CA ILE A 123 -27.76 11.82 16.35
C ILE A 123 -28.16 13.27 16.05
N GLY A 124 -29.47 13.52 15.87
CA GLY A 124 -30.02 14.86 15.63
C GLY A 124 -29.88 15.39 14.20
N GLY A 125 -29.14 14.70 13.33
CA GLY A 125 -29.12 14.99 11.89
C GLY A 125 -30.26 14.29 11.14
N HIS A 126 -30.45 14.64 9.86
CA HIS A 126 -31.42 13.99 8.99
C HIS A 126 -30.89 12.60 8.57
N THR A 127 -30.85 11.64 9.50
CA THR A 127 -30.62 10.22 9.20
C THR A 127 -31.90 9.58 8.64
N GLY A 128 -32.52 10.24 7.67
CA GLY A 128 -33.47 9.58 6.81
C GLY A 128 -32.65 8.83 5.78
N PHE A 129 -32.84 7.51 5.67
CA PHE A 129 -32.64 6.81 4.41
C PHE A 129 -33.52 7.51 3.36
N SER A 130 -33.00 8.60 2.81
CA SER A 130 -33.70 9.42 1.84
C SER A 130 -34.00 8.53 0.65
N LEU A 131 -35.22 8.61 0.13
CA LEU A 131 -35.57 7.98 -1.13
C LEU A 131 -34.50 8.31 -2.18
N GLY A 132 -33.93 7.28 -2.80
CA GLY A 132 -32.88 7.42 -3.80
C GLY A 132 -31.44 7.54 -3.28
N VAL A 133 -31.16 7.27 -2.00
CA VAL A 133 -29.75 7.12 -1.51
C VAL A 133 -28.97 6.14 -2.37
N GLU A 134 -29.54 4.96 -2.66
CA GLU A 134 -28.90 3.95 -3.51
C GLU A 134 -28.61 4.50 -4.91
N ARG A 135 -29.60 5.13 -5.56
CA ARG A 135 -29.43 5.74 -6.89
C ARG A 135 -28.33 6.82 -6.89
N ARG A 136 -28.23 7.63 -5.83
CA ARG A 136 -27.16 8.61 -5.68
C ARG A 136 -25.81 7.94 -5.44
N ALA A 137 -25.76 6.92 -4.59
CA ALA A 137 -24.55 6.14 -4.32
C ALA A 137 -24.00 5.51 -5.60
N MET A 138 -24.85 4.90 -6.42
CA MET A 138 -24.45 4.32 -7.72
C MET A 138 -23.90 5.35 -8.73
N LYS A 139 -24.26 6.63 -8.59
CA LYS A 139 -23.69 7.71 -9.41
C LYS A 139 -22.37 8.26 -8.85
N ILE A 140 -22.20 8.22 -7.53
CA ILE A 140 -21.08 8.85 -6.82
C ILE A 140 -19.94 7.85 -6.59
N VAL A 141 -20.22 6.71 -5.95
CA VAL A 141 -19.21 5.68 -5.60
C VAL A 141 -18.64 5.09 -6.88
N GLY A 142 -17.31 5.15 -7.04
CA GLY A 142 -16.65 4.71 -8.27
C GLY A 142 -16.93 5.56 -9.53
N GLY A 143 -17.67 6.67 -9.41
CA GLY A 143 -18.02 7.52 -10.54
C GLY A 143 -16.83 8.24 -11.19
N LYS A 144 -17.07 8.86 -12.35
CA LYS A 144 -16.03 9.48 -13.20
C LYS A 144 -15.12 10.47 -12.46
N LYS A 145 -15.67 11.29 -11.55
CA LYS A 145 -14.88 12.24 -10.75
C LYS A 145 -13.89 11.54 -9.82
N HIS A 146 -14.29 10.44 -9.19
CA HIS A 146 -13.40 9.64 -8.35
C HIS A 146 -12.33 8.92 -9.19
N ALA A 147 -12.70 8.41 -10.36
CA ALA A 147 -11.75 7.81 -11.30
C ALA A 147 -10.67 8.82 -11.74
N LEU A 148 -11.07 10.08 -12.03
CA LEU A 148 -10.13 11.15 -12.36
C LEU A 148 -9.19 11.47 -11.19
N ILE A 149 -9.71 11.61 -9.96
CA ILE A 149 -8.89 11.88 -8.78
C ILE A 149 -7.90 10.72 -8.55
N ARG A 150 -8.36 9.46 -8.64
CA ARG A 150 -7.51 8.27 -8.54
C ARG A 150 -6.37 8.33 -9.55
N ARG A 151 -6.67 8.62 -10.82
CA ARG A 151 -5.69 8.77 -11.88
C ARG A 151 -4.65 9.85 -11.54
N VAL A 152 -5.10 11.06 -11.21
CA VAL A 152 -4.19 12.19 -10.91
C VAL A 152 -3.29 11.88 -9.72
N VAL A 153 -3.82 11.25 -8.67
CA VAL A 153 -3.01 10.85 -7.50
C VAL A 153 -1.99 9.79 -7.89
N ALA A 154 -2.38 8.75 -8.64
CA ALA A 154 -1.46 7.70 -9.09
C ALA A 154 -0.35 8.25 -10.01
N GLU A 155 -0.70 9.12 -10.96
CA GLU A 155 0.25 9.76 -11.89
C GLU A 155 1.23 10.69 -11.16
N ARG A 156 0.82 11.33 -10.06
CA ARG A 156 1.73 12.14 -9.24
C ARG A 156 2.59 11.31 -8.29
N ALA A 157 2.13 10.12 -7.90
CA ALA A 157 2.81 9.25 -6.94
C ALA A 157 3.88 8.37 -7.59
N VAL A 158 3.72 7.97 -8.85
CA VAL A 158 4.70 7.10 -9.54
C VAL A 158 6.09 7.72 -9.50
N THR A 159 7.05 6.93 -9.00
CA THR A 159 8.42 7.36 -8.76
C THR A 159 9.36 6.56 -9.64
N LEU A 160 10.06 7.23 -10.56
CA LEU A 160 11.15 6.64 -11.33
C LEU A 160 12.43 6.69 -10.48
N ILE A 161 13.01 5.55 -10.15
CA ILE A 161 14.15 5.47 -9.23
C ILE A 161 15.45 5.20 -10.01
N LYS A 162 15.38 4.34 -11.03
CA LYS A 162 16.52 4.04 -11.89
C LYS A 162 16.13 4.23 -13.35
N ASN A 163 17.00 4.89 -14.13
CA ASN A 163 16.89 5.00 -15.58
C ASN A 163 18.30 5.09 -16.20
N GLN A 164 18.99 3.95 -16.20
CA GLN A 164 20.35 3.83 -16.70
C GLN A 164 20.41 4.13 -18.20
N ASP A 165 21.39 4.95 -18.59
CA ASP A 165 21.65 5.36 -19.99
C ASP A 165 20.42 5.94 -20.72
N GLY A 166 19.43 6.45 -19.99
CA GLY A 166 18.20 7.00 -20.57
C GLY A 166 17.36 5.95 -21.31
N VAL A 167 17.38 4.69 -20.87
CA VAL A 167 16.65 3.58 -21.51
C VAL A 167 15.14 3.83 -21.61
N LEU A 168 14.57 4.59 -20.66
CA LEU A 168 13.21 5.13 -20.70
C LEU A 168 13.20 6.61 -21.12
N PRO A 169 12.15 7.06 -21.84
CA PRO A 169 10.95 6.30 -22.20
C PRO A 169 11.13 5.38 -23.42
N PHE A 170 10.40 4.26 -23.42
CA PHE A 170 10.21 3.43 -24.61
C PHE A 170 9.33 4.15 -25.63
N ARG A 171 9.71 4.05 -26.90
CA ARG A 171 8.93 4.61 -28.01
C ARG A 171 7.99 3.55 -28.56
N LEU A 172 6.72 3.65 -28.21
CA LEU A 172 5.69 2.75 -28.70
C LEU A 172 5.16 3.21 -30.06
N GLU A 173 5.20 2.31 -31.03
CA GLU A 173 4.87 2.51 -32.45
C GLU A 173 4.13 1.27 -32.97
N ASP A 174 3.62 1.31 -34.21
CA ASP A 174 3.01 0.15 -34.87
C ASP A 174 3.96 -1.05 -34.91
N ARG A 175 3.40 -2.27 -34.93
CA ARG A 175 4.15 -3.54 -35.09
C ARG A 175 5.16 -3.86 -33.98
N ARG A 176 5.09 -3.17 -32.85
CA ARG A 176 5.92 -3.48 -31.67
C ARG A 176 5.41 -4.67 -30.89
N ARG A 177 6.30 -5.39 -30.23
CA ARG A 177 5.98 -6.47 -29.30
C ARG A 177 6.35 -6.09 -27.87
N ILE A 178 5.34 -6.02 -27.02
CA ILE A 178 5.47 -5.82 -25.57
C ILE A 178 5.36 -7.19 -24.90
N VAL A 179 6.37 -7.53 -24.10
CA VAL A 179 6.34 -8.73 -23.26
C VAL A 179 6.35 -8.29 -21.81
N PHE A 180 5.47 -8.84 -20.99
CA PHE A 180 5.45 -8.51 -19.58
C PHE A 180 5.23 -9.72 -18.68
N PHE A 181 5.71 -9.60 -17.45
CA PHE A 181 5.68 -10.63 -16.42
C PHE A 181 5.09 -10.06 -15.13
N ALA A 182 4.15 -10.78 -14.50
CA ALA A 182 3.56 -10.41 -13.21
C ALA A 182 3.43 -11.63 -12.27
N PRO A 183 3.51 -11.45 -10.93
CA PRO A 183 3.51 -12.55 -9.95
C PRO A 183 2.10 -13.02 -9.58
N SER A 184 1.10 -12.81 -10.44
CA SER A 184 -0.25 -13.37 -10.26
C SER A 184 -1.08 -13.19 -11.53
N GLN A 185 -2.12 -14.03 -11.69
CA GLN A 185 -3.07 -13.87 -12.79
C GLN A 185 -3.77 -12.52 -12.78
N ALA A 186 -4.20 -12.04 -11.60
CA ALA A 186 -4.84 -10.73 -11.46
C ALA A 186 -3.91 -9.59 -11.91
N GLY A 187 -2.61 -9.69 -11.60
CA GLY A 187 -1.61 -8.75 -12.11
C GLY A 187 -1.46 -8.82 -13.63
N THR A 188 -1.43 -10.03 -14.18
CA THR A 188 -1.34 -10.23 -15.62
C THR A 188 -2.51 -9.62 -16.38
N ASP A 189 -3.73 -9.89 -15.92
CA ASP A 189 -4.97 -9.37 -16.52
C ASP A 189 -5.01 -7.83 -16.45
N GLN A 190 -4.60 -7.26 -15.31
CA GLN A 190 -4.61 -5.82 -15.12
C GLN A 190 -3.57 -5.09 -15.98
N VAL A 191 -2.35 -5.62 -16.08
CA VAL A 191 -1.31 -5.05 -16.95
C VAL A 191 -1.72 -5.16 -18.42
N LYS A 192 -2.25 -6.32 -18.84
CA LYS A 192 -2.74 -6.52 -20.20
C LYS A 192 -3.82 -5.50 -20.55
N LYS A 193 -4.83 -5.35 -19.69
CA LYS A 193 -5.91 -4.37 -19.88
C LYS A 193 -5.37 -2.95 -20.08
N VAL A 194 -4.42 -2.53 -19.24
CA VAL A 194 -3.82 -1.18 -19.34
C VAL A 194 -3.05 -0.99 -20.64
N LEU A 195 -2.30 -2.01 -21.09
CA LEU A 195 -1.55 -1.96 -22.33
C LEU A 195 -2.49 -1.96 -23.56
N ASP A 196 -3.56 -2.76 -23.54
CA ASP A 196 -4.59 -2.77 -24.58
C ASP A 196 -5.29 -1.40 -24.67
N GLU A 197 -5.67 -0.80 -23.54
CA GLU A 197 -6.25 0.56 -23.50
C GLU A 197 -5.27 1.62 -24.03
N LEU A 198 -3.98 1.50 -23.72
CA LEU A 198 -2.95 2.42 -24.21
C LEU A 198 -2.79 2.35 -25.73
N THR A 199 -2.72 1.13 -26.30
CA THR A 199 -2.53 0.94 -27.74
C THR A 199 -3.77 1.38 -28.52
N GLU A 200 -4.97 1.09 -28.01
CA GLU A 200 -6.24 1.53 -28.60
C GLU A 200 -6.34 3.06 -28.59
N GLN A 201 -6.08 3.72 -27.46
CA GLN A 201 -6.13 5.18 -27.35
C GLN A 201 -5.08 5.87 -28.24
N ALA A 202 -3.94 5.21 -28.47
CA ALA A 202 -2.90 5.71 -29.36
C ALA A 202 -3.17 5.42 -30.84
N GLY A 203 -4.20 4.64 -31.18
CA GLY A 203 -4.53 4.26 -32.55
C GLY A 203 -3.48 3.36 -33.21
N LEU A 204 -2.70 2.62 -32.42
CA LEU A 204 -1.59 1.80 -32.92
C LEU A 204 -2.08 0.49 -33.50
N ARG A 205 -1.41 0.03 -34.57
CA ARG A 205 -1.76 -1.17 -35.33
C ARG A 205 -0.73 -2.26 -35.11
N GLU A 206 -1.21 -3.49 -35.09
CA GLU A 206 -0.37 -4.70 -35.06
C GLU A 206 0.59 -4.76 -33.85
N VAL A 207 0.27 -4.07 -32.74
CA VAL A 207 1.04 -4.18 -31.49
C VAL A 207 0.71 -5.52 -30.83
N MET A 208 1.72 -6.35 -30.60
CA MET A 208 1.57 -7.64 -29.94
C MET A 208 1.87 -7.50 -28.44
N ILE A 209 0.93 -7.90 -27.60
CA ILE A 209 1.08 -7.87 -26.13
C ILE A 209 1.05 -9.31 -25.60
N CYS A 210 2.20 -9.78 -25.09
CA CYS A 210 2.35 -11.10 -24.48
C CYS A 210 2.54 -10.95 -22.96
N GLY A 211 1.63 -11.51 -22.17
CA GLY A 211 1.66 -11.44 -20.72
C GLY A 211 1.83 -12.81 -20.08
N PHE A 212 2.71 -12.93 -19.09
CA PHE A 212 2.96 -14.19 -18.39
C PHE A 212 2.82 -14.02 -16.88
N ASN A 213 2.04 -14.90 -16.26
CA ASN A 213 2.10 -15.12 -14.81
C ASN A 213 3.32 -16.00 -14.51
N TYR A 214 4.19 -15.55 -13.61
CA TYR A 214 5.38 -16.30 -13.20
C TYR A 214 5.28 -16.91 -11.79
N ASP A 215 4.13 -16.78 -11.13
CA ASP A 215 3.94 -17.37 -9.80
C ASP A 215 4.20 -18.88 -9.82
N GLY A 216 4.91 -19.37 -8.81
CA GLY A 216 5.33 -20.77 -8.70
C GLY A 216 6.39 -21.27 -9.70
N GLN A 217 6.98 -20.41 -10.52
CA GLN A 217 8.03 -20.78 -11.49
C GLN A 217 9.41 -20.33 -11.01
N ASP A 218 10.44 -21.12 -11.28
CA ASP A 218 11.85 -20.81 -10.95
C ASP A 218 12.73 -20.51 -12.17
N ALA A 219 12.22 -20.76 -13.38
CA ALA A 219 12.89 -20.48 -14.64
C ALA A 219 11.89 -20.12 -15.75
N LEU A 220 12.40 -19.49 -16.82
CA LEU A 220 11.64 -19.27 -18.04
C LEU A 220 11.39 -20.60 -18.76
N ASN A 221 10.15 -20.85 -19.18
CA ASN A 221 9.85 -21.91 -20.14
C ASN A 221 10.21 -21.47 -21.57
N ALA A 222 10.13 -22.39 -22.53
CA ALA A 222 10.50 -22.12 -23.93
C ALA A 222 9.69 -20.97 -24.56
N GLU A 223 8.38 -20.93 -24.32
CA GLU A 223 7.49 -19.87 -24.83
C GLU A 223 7.87 -18.49 -24.28
N GLN A 224 8.14 -18.41 -22.97
CA GLN A 224 8.54 -17.18 -22.30
C GLN A 224 9.91 -16.69 -22.77
N ALA A 225 10.87 -17.61 -22.94
CA ALA A 225 12.21 -17.28 -23.45
C ALA A 225 12.16 -16.79 -24.91
N ASP A 226 11.35 -17.43 -25.75
CA ASP A 226 11.10 -17.00 -27.13
C ASP A 226 10.42 -15.64 -27.18
N ALA A 227 9.42 -15.42 -26.31
CA ALA A 227 8.75 -14.13 -26.20
C ALA A 227 9.74 -13.02 -25.83
N VAL A 228 10.57 -13.21 -24.80
CA VAL A 228 11.61 -12.23 -24.40
C VAL A 228 12.55 -11.94 -25.57
N THR A 229 13.03 -12.97 -26.28
CA THR A 229 13.95 -12.83 -27.41
C THR A 229 13.32 -12.07 -28.59
N GLN A 230 12.02 -12.27 -28.83
CA GLN A 230 11.29 -11.62 -29.93
C GLN A 230 10.66 -10.28 -29.54
N GLY A 231 10.57 -9.95 -28.25
CA GLY A 231 10.01 -8.70 -27.75
C GLY A 231 10.86 -7.48 -28.10
N ASP A 232 10.23 -6.32 -28.31
CA ASP A 232 10.92 -5.02 -28.37
C ASP A 232 11.13 -4.47 -26.95
N PHE A 233 10.12 -4.67 -26.08
CA PHE A 233 10.09 -4.16 -24.71
C PHE A 233 9.76 -5.28 -23.74
N VAL A 234 10.52 -5.35 -22.65
CA VAL A 234 10.28 -6.31 -21.55
C VAL A 234 9.90 -5.53 -20.30
N LEU A 235 8.77 -5.87 -19.70
CA LEU A 235 8.29 -5.27 -18.45
C LEU A 235 8.23 -6.35 -17.35
N LEU A 236 8.85 -6.08 -16.21
CA LEU A 236 8.80 -6.95 -15.03
C LEU A 236 8.02 -6.25 -13.91
N PHE A 237 6.86 -6.78 -13.54
CA PHE A 237 6.14 -6.30 -12.37
C PHE A 237 6.49 -7.15 -11.15
N THR A 238 6.80 -6.52 -10.02
CA THR A 238 7.14 -7.22 -8.76
C THR A 238 6.17 -6.83 -7.66
N ARG A 239 5.92 -7.78 -6.75
CA ARG A 239 5.07 -7.58 -5.57
C ARG A 239 5.68 -8.28 -4.36
N THR A 240 6.50 -7.54 -3.62
CA THR A 240 7.22 -8.05 -2.44
C THR A 240 6.77 -7.36 -1.16
N VAL A 241 6.91 -8.07 -0.04
CA VAL A 241 6.76 -7.49 1.30
C VAL A 241 8.13 -7.25 1.89
N ASN A 242 8.96 -8.29 1.85
CA ASN A 242 10.34 -8.23 2.31
C ASN A 242 11.25 -8.18 1.08
N PRO A 243 12.24 -7.28 1.05
CA PRO A 243 13.13 -7.21 -0.11
C PRO A 243 13.97 -8.48 -0.30
N GLY A 244 14.24 -9.21 0.79
CA GLY A 244 14.90 -10.51 0.79
C GLY A 244 14.15 -11.59 0.00
N ASP A 245 12.84 -11.44 -0.23
CA ASP A 245 12.04 -12.40 -1.03
C ASP A 245 12.53 -12.50 -2.48
N LEU A 246 13.22 -11.44 -2.96
CA LEU A 246 13.85 -11.40 -4.30
C LEU A 246 15.37 -11.47 -4.27
N ALA A 247 16.01 -11.60 -3.09
CA ALA A 247 17.45 -11.79 -3.02
C ALA A 247 17.87 -12.99 -3.90
N PRO A 248 18.96 -12.91 -4.68
CA PRO A 248 19.31 -13.94 -5.65
C PRO A 248 19.34 -15.36 -5.04
N GLY A 249 18.43 -16.22 -5.53
CA GLY A 249 18.32 -17.62 -5.10
C GLY A 249 17.57 -17.87 -3.78
N SER A 250 17.07 -16.83 -3.09
CA SER A 250 16.37 -16.95 -1.81
C SER A 250 15.00 -17.63 -1.92
N SER A 251 14.39 -17.58 -3.10
CA SER A 251 13.06 -18.13 -3.38
C SER A 251 12.93 -18.60 -4.83
N ILE A 252 11.91 -19.43 -5.11
CA ILE A 252 11.49 -19.81 -6.48
C ILE A 252 11.30 -18.55 -7.35
N MET A 253 10.59 -17.56 -6.80
CA MET A 253 10.36 -16.27 -7.45
C MET A 253 11.67 -15.54 -7.80
N SER A 254 12.64 -15.49 -6.87
CA SER A 254 13.93 -14.82 -7.10
C SER A 254 14.72 -15.47 -8.26
N LYS A 255 14.65 -16.80 -8.39
CA LYS A 255 15.31 -17.54 -9.48
C LYS A 255 14.71 -17.19 -10.83
N PHE A 256 13.38 -17.15 -10.92
CA PHE A 256 12.69 -16.76 -12.15
C PHE A 256 13.05 -15.32 -12.56
N VAL A 257 13.01 -14.39 -11.61
CA VAL A 257 13.35 -12.98 -11.86
C VAL A 257 14.79 -12.86 -12.34
N GLY A 258 15.75 -13.56 -11.71
CA GLY A 258 17.14 -13.59 -12.17
C GLY A 258 17.31 -14.18 -13.58
N ALA A 259 16.59 -15.25 -13.90
CA ALA A 259 16.58 -15.86 -15.23
C ALA A 259 16.01 -14.91 -16.30
N LEU A 260 14.93 -14.19 -15.99
CA LEU A 260 14.34 -13.18 -16.86
C LEU A 260 15.29 -12.02 -17.13
N ILE A 261 15.91 -11.46 -16.08
CA ILE A 261 16.86 -10.36 -16.23
C ILE A 261 18.04 -10.80 -17.11
N SER A 262 18.57 -11.99 -16.86
CA SER A 262 19.69 -12.55 -17.63
C SER A 262 19.31 -12.78 -19.10
N SER A 263 18.12 -13.32 -19.37
CA SER A 263 17.62 -13.54 -20.73
C SER A 263 17.42 -12.24 -21.50
N ALA A 264 16.84 -11.22 -20.85
CA ALA A 264 16.64 -9.90 -21.46
C ALA A 264 17.99 -9.22 -21.76
N ALA A 265 18.96 -9.30 -20.84
CA ALA A 265 20.30 -8.75 -21.03
C ALA A 265 21.06 -9.45 -22.17
N ALA A 266 21.06 -10.79 -22.20
CA ALA A 266 21.71 -11.58 -23.25
C ALA A 266 21.11 -11.31 -24.64
N SER A 267 19.82 -10.97 -24.69
CA SER A 267 19.09 -10.66 -25.92
C SER A 267 19.12 -9.16 -26.29
N GLY A 268 19.84 -8.32 -25.53
CA GLY A 268 19.93 -6.88 -25.76
C GLY A 268 18.61 -6.13 -25.64
N LYS A 269 17.65 -6.64 -24.86
CA LYS A 269 16.30 -6.10 -24.75
C LYS A 269 16.20 -5.01 -23.70
N LYS A 270 15.34 -4.04 -23.98
CA LYS A 270 15.03 -2.96 -23.03
C LYS A 270 14.11 -3.49 -21.94
N LEU A 271 14.60 -3.55 -20.71
CA LEU A 271 13.88 -4.04 -19.54
C LEU A 271 13.53 -2.89 -18.58
N ALA A 272 12.26 -2.80 -18.18
CA ALA A 272 11.84 -1.94 -17.08
C ALA A 272 11.13 -2.76 -16.01
N ALA A 273 11.50 -2.57 -14.75
CA ALA A 273 10.82 -3.18 -13.61
C ALA A 273 9.89 -2.19 -12.90
N VAL A 274 8.79 -2.70 -12.35
CA VAL A 274 7.76 -1.92 -11.65
C VAL A 274 7.37 -2.63 -10.36
N ALA A 275 7.70 -2.04 -9.20
CA ALA A 275 7.19 -2.53 -7.93
C ALA A 275 5.79 -1.98 -7.64
N VAL A 276 4.83 -2.90 -7.54
CA VAL A 276 3.43 -2.57 -7.22
C VAL A 276 3.14 -2.52 -5.71
N ARG A 277 4.13 -2.82 -4.88
CA ARG A 277 3.98 -2.77 -3.42
C ARG A 277 5.11 -1.97 -2.77
N ASN A 278 6.03 -2.65 -2.07
CA ASN A 278 7.15 -2.00 -1.42
C ASN A 278 8.27 -1.76 -2.44
N PRO A 279 8.96 -0.60 -2.41
CA PRO A 279 10.00 -0.28 -3.39
C PRO A 279 11.37 -0.91 -3.08
N TYR A 280 11.47 -1.67 -1.98
CA TYR A 280 12.74 -2.16 -1.45
C TYR A 280 13.36 -3.27 -2.31
N ASP A 281 12.56 -3.95 -3.13
CA ASP A 281 13.05 -5.04 -3.98
C ASP A 281 14.03 -4.61 -5.08
N ILE A 282 14.15 -3.30 -5.37
CA ILE A 282 15.21 -2.78 -6.24
C ILE A 282 16.61 -3.21 -5.79
N GLN A 283 16.82 -3.43 -4.48
CA GLN A 283 18.11 -3.89 -3.94
C GLN A 283 18.52 -5.26 -4.51
N SER A 284 17.54 -6.08 -4.86
CA SER A 284 17.74 -7.46 -5.34
C SER A 284 17.68 -7.57 -6.87
N LEU A 285 17.24 -6.52 -7.57
CA LEU A 285 17.06 -6.47 -9.03
C LEU A 285 18.32 -5.99 -9.76
N ILE A 286 19.44 -6.67 -9.51
CA ILE A 286 20.73 -6.37 -10.12
C ILE A 286 20.63 -6.52 -11.65
N GLY A 287 21.17 -5.56 -12.39
CA GLY A 287 21.17 -5.57 -13.86
C GLY A 287 19.90 -5.00 -14.51
N VAL A 288 18.85 -4.69 -13.76
CA VAL A 288 17.67 -3.99 -14.31
C VAL A 288 18.04 -2.53 -14.64
N PRO A 289 17.88 -2.05 -15.89
CA PRO A 289 18.32 -0.72 -16.27
C PRO A 289 17.31 0.38 -15.92
N ALA A 290 16.01 0.07 -15.85
CA ALA A 290 14.98 1.01 -15.40
C ALA A 290 14.07 0.42 -14.33
N TYR A 291 13.76 1.20 -13.29
CA TYR A 291 12.93 0.77 -12.17
C TYR A 291 11.99 1.89 -11.70
N LEU A 292 10.72 1.54 -11.51
CA LEU A 292 9.66 2.41 -10.98
C LEU A 292 8.99 1.80 -9.75
N ALA A 293 8.49 2.64 -8.86
CA ALA A 293 7.61 2.24 -7.77
C ALA A 293 6.27 2.97 -7.85
N VAL A 294 5.17 2.24 -7.61
CA VAL A 294 3.80 2.78 -7.70
C VAL A 294 3.02 2.73 -6.38
N TYR A 295 3.52 2.01 -5.37
CA TYR A 295 2.98 1.98 -4.00
C TYR A 295 1.51 1.55 -3.87
N SER A 296 0.94 0.99 -4.94
CA SER A 296 -0.44 0.53 -5.00
C SER A 296 -0.46 -0.80 -5.71
N ASP A 297 -1.06 -1.81 -5.07
CA ASP A 297 -1.34 -3.11 -5.68
C ASP A 297 -2.18 -2.92 -6.96
N TRP A 298 -2.57 -4.00 -7.63
CA TRP A 298 -3.13 -3.95 -8.99
C TRP A 298 -4.29 -2.96 -9.24
N ASN A 299 -5.14 -2.68 -8.24
CA ASN A 299 -6.38 -1.91 -8.40
C ASN A 299 -6.27 -0.38 -8.12
N GLY A 300 -5.08 0.16 -7.87
CA GLY A 300 -4.88 1.55 -7.43
C GLY A 300 -4.74 2.60 -8.54
N GLY A 301 -4.61 2.20 -9.80
CA GLY A 301 -4.23 3.09 -10.91
C GLY A 301 -2.71 3.26 -11.07
N GLY A 302 -1.91 2.76 -10.13
CA GLY A 302 -0.45 2.79 -10.19
C GLY A 302 0.13 2.10 -11.42
N VAL A 303 -0.41 0.93 -11.81
CA VAL A 303 0.02 0.20 -13.02
C VAL A 303 -0.13 1.06 -14.28
N ALA A 304 -1.28 1.73 -14.45
CA ALA A 304 -1.52 2.65 -15.56
C ALA A 304 -0.56 3.84 -15.55
N ALA A 305 -0.30 4.42 -14.38
CA ALA A 305 0.68 5.50 -14.24
C ALA A 305 2.10 5.05 -14.62
N ALA A 306 2.56 3.87 -14.16
CA ALA A 306 3.86 3.33 -14.52
C ALA A 306 3.97 3.04 -16.02
N VAL A 307 2.97 2.43 -16.64
CA VAL A 307 2.93 2.19 -18.09
C VAL A 307 3.01 3.51 -18.86
N ASN A 308 2.28 4.54 -18.43
CA ASN A 308 2.36 5.87 -19.03
C ASN A 308 3.76 6.50 -18.88
N VAL A 309 4.44 6.32 -17.75
CA VAL A 309 5.83 6.76 -17.59
C VAL A 309 6.75 5.98 -18.54
N ILE A 310 6.65 4.65 -18.55
CA ILE A 310 7.49 3.77 -19.36
C ILE A 310 7.40 4.16 -20.84
N PHE A 311 6.21 4.44 -21.36
CA PHE A 311 6.00 4.82 -22.76
C PHE A 311 5.96 6.33 -23.02
N GLY A 312 6.46 7.14 -22.08
CA GLY A 312 6.66 8.58 -22.27
C GLY A 312 5.38 9.42 -22.38
N LYS A 313 4.23 8.89 -21.99
CA LYS A 313 2.96 9.63 -21.90
C LYS A 313 2.86 10.47 -20.62
N LEU A 314 3.73 10.21 -19.65
CA LEU A 314 3.80 10.92 -18.36
C LEU A 314 5.26 11.16 -17.98
N ASN A 315 5.58 12.41 -17.61
CA ASN A 315 6.86 12.73 -16.96
C ASN A 315 6.71 12.46 -15.44
N PRO A 316 7.48 11.54 -14.84
CA PRO A 316 7.33 11.19 -13.43
C PRO A 316 7.83 12.33 -12.52
N HIS A 317 7.08 12.59 -11.46
CA HIS A 317 7.41 13.58 -10.44
C HIS A 317 7.38 13.02 -9.01
N GLY A 318 6.99 11.76 -8.84
CA GLY A 318 6.97 11.10 -7.54
C GLY A 318 8.36 11.06 -6.93
N LYS A 319 8.40 11.11 -5.61
CA LYS A 319 9.61 11.00 -4.79
C LYS A 319 9.42 9.88 -3.79
N LEU A 320 10.48 9.12 -3.54
CA LEU A 320 10.50 8.08 -2.53
C LEU A 320 10.06 8.64 -1.17
N PRO A 321 9.03 8.09 -0.51
CA PRO A 321 8.64 8.50 0.84
C PRO A 321 9.45 7.82 1.94
N VAL A 322 10.42 6.98 1.56
CA VAL A 322 11.26 6.14 2.42
C VAL A 322 12.68 6.09 1.86
N SER A 323 13.66 5.82 2.71
CA SER A 323 15.01 5.49 2.24
C SER A 323 15.08 4.01 1.88
N ILE A 324 15.84 3.67 0.84
CA ILE A 324 16.19 2.30 0.46
C ILE A 324 17.64 2.09 0.85
N LEU A 325 17.89 1.02 1.60
CA LEU A 325 19.19 0.65 2.12
C LEU A 325 19.68 -0.61 1.40
N ASP A 326 20.99 -0.79 1.29
CA ASP A 326 21.57 -2.09 0.95
C ASP A 326 21.67 -3.01 2.18
N ASP A 327 22.16 -4.23 1.97
CA ASP A 327 22.31 -5.24 3.02
C ASP A 327 23.30 -4.83 4.13
N SER A 328 24.17 -3.84 3.88
CA SER A 328 25.08 -3.27 4.89
C SER A 328 24.42 -2.20 5.76
N GLY A 329 23.19 -1.79 5.42
CA GLY A 329 22.49 -0.66 6.05
C GLY A 329 22.89 0.70 5.46
N THR A 330 23.60 0.72 4.33
CA THR A 330 23.96 1.97 3.65
C THR A 330 22.80 2.44 2.77
N VAL A 331 22.46 3.72 2.83
CA VAL A 331 21.39 4.29 2.00
C VAL A 331 21.83 4.35 0.53
N ILE A 332 21.18 3.57 -0.33
CA ILE A 332 21.41 3.56 -1.79
C ILE A 332 20.46 4.51 -2.53
N TYR A 333 19.25 4.74 -2.00
CA TYR A 333 18.34 5.78 -2.47
C TYR A 333 17.71 6.48 -1.26
N ALA A 334 17.92 7.78 -1.12
CA ALA A 334 17.42 8.54 0.01
C ALA A 334 15.91 8.81 -0.07
N ASN A 335 15.27 8.98 1.08
CA ASN A 335 13.95 9.62 1.15
C ASN A 335 13.97 10.95 0.38
N GLY A 336 12.95 11.21 -0.42
CA GLY A 336 12.85 12.35 -1.32
C GLY A 336 13.52 12.18 -2.69
N TYR A 337 14.17 11.04 -2.96
CA TYR A 337 14.79 10.76 -4.26
C TYR A 337 13.76 10.35 -5.32
N GLY A 338 13.98 10.74 -6.57
CA GLY A 338 13.15 10.36 -7.72
C GLY A 338 13.55 11.12 -8.97
N LEU A 339 13.60 10.45 -10.11
CA LEU A 339 14.02 10.96 -11.40
C LEU A 339 12.82 11.50 -12.21
N SER A 340 13.12 12.39 -13.15
CA SER A 340 12.19 12.91 -14.15
C SER A 340 12.86 12.84 -15.53
N TYR A 341 12.07 12.86 -16.61
CA TYR A 341 12.62 13.00 -17.96
C TYR A 341 13.07 14.46 -18.19
N PRO A 342 14.18 14.67 -18.93
CA PRO A 342 14.65 16.00 -19.28
C PRO A 342 13.56 16.79 -20.00
N THR A 343 13.43 18.07 -19.68
CA THR A 343 12.57 18.97 -20.45
C THR A 343 13.29 19.44 -21.72
N GLU A 344 12.58 19.84 -22.78
CA GLU A 344 13.18 20.31 -24.05
C GLU A 344 14.19 21.47 -23.88
N LEU A 345 14.14 22.19 -22.75
CA LEU A 345 15.10 23.24 -22.40
C LEU A 345 16.46 22.70 -21.93
N GLU A 346 16.50 21.48 -21.40
CA GLU A 346 17.71 20.83 -20.88
C GLU A 346 18.46 20.06 -21.97
N SER A 347 17.75 19.46 -22.93
CA SER A 347 18.34 18.73 -24.07
C SER A 347 19.15 19.65 -25.00
N ASN A 348 18.76 20.92 -25.13
CA ASN A 348 19.48 21.91 -25.93
C ASN A 348 20.80 22.39 -25.29
N LYS A 349 21.05 22.11 -24.00
CA LYS A 349 22.32 22.44 -23.33
C LYS A 349 23.36 21.34 -23.45
N THR A 350 22.94 20.08 -23.59
CA THR A 350 23.83 18.91 -23.70
C THR A 350 24.20 18.56 -25.14
N GLY A 351 23.46 19.02 -26.15
CA GLY A 351 23.77 18.85 -27.58
C GLY A 351 24.86 19.77 -28.15
N LYS A 352 25.55 20.56 -27.31
CA LYS A 352 26.73 21.36 -27.69
C LYS A 352 27.95 20.90 -26.88
N ARG A 353 28.48 19.71 -27.17
CA ARG A 353 29.87 19.35 -26.85
C ARG A 353 30.44 18.48 -27.95
#